data_AF-E2BTE7-F1
#
_entry.id   AF-E2BTE7-F1
#
_cell.length_a   1.000
_cell.length_b   1.000
_cell.length_c   1.000
_cell.angle_alpha   90.00
_cell.angle_beta   90.00
_cell.angle_gamma   90.00
#
_symmetry.space_group_name_H-M   'P 1'
#
loop_
_entity.id
_entity.type
_entity.pdbx_description
1 polymer ?
#
loop_
_entity_poly.entity_id
_entity_poly.type
_entity_poly.pdbx_seq_one_letter_code
_entity_poly.pdbx_strand_id
1 'polypeptide(L)'
;MSILRFYKAPGLKVGQLKNKLHKVLQIEASVISLESELCYYVETEPLEKEELHILKWILAPSFEQESLRTYSEFNETEDYSVIEIGPRLNFSTAFCSNVVSICKSVKLSKVKRIEVAIRYNIKWTKGFNKETEKAIVDILGDRMTECRYEKPIKTFDHGFKPDKWFEVDIMKRGRTALEEVNTKLGE
;
A
#
# COMPACT_ATOMS: atom_id res chain seq x y z
N MET A 1 12.69 -1.68 -14.81
CA MET A 1 12.32 -2.32 -13.52
C MET A 1 10.90 -2.85 -13.66
N SER A 2 10.60 -3.98 -13.02
CA SER A 2 9.26 -4.57 -13.00
C SER A 2 8.73 -4.66 -11.58
N ILE A 3 7.41 -4.73 -11.46
CA ILE A 3 6.71 -4.94 -10.20
C ILE A 3 6.24 -6.40 -10.14
N LEU A 4 6.83 -7.17 -9.24
CA LEU A 4 6.35 -8.51 -8.89
C LEU A 4 5.29 -8.40 -7.80
N ARG A 5 4.34 -9.32 -7.81
CA ARG A 5 3.26 -9.39 -6.83
C ARG A 5 3.23 -10.75 -6.17
N PHE A 6 3.17 -10.76 -4.85
CA PHE A 6 2.91 -11.96 -4.06
C PHE A 6 1.73 -11.73 -3.14
N TYR A 7 0.97 -12.78 -2.86
CA TYR A 7 -0.23 -12.73 -2.05
C TYR A 7 -0.13 -13.71 -0.88
N LYS A 8 -0.70 -13.33 0.27
CA LYS A 8 -0.79 -14.19 1.44
C LYS A 8 -2.13 -14.03 2.13
N ALA A 9 -2.88 -15.12 2.27
CA ALA A 9 -4.11 -15.18 3.05
C ALA A 9 -3.92 -16.06 4.30
N PRO A 10 -4.51 -15.70 5.46
CA PRO A 10 -5.20 -14.44 5.75
C PRO A 10 -4.21 -13.28 5.93
N GLY A 11 -4.63 -12.06 5.57
CA GLY A 11 -3.79 -10.87 5.66
C GLY A 11 -3.81 -10.19 7.02
N LEU A 12 -4.88 -10.36 7.77
CA LEU A 12 -5.05 -9.83 9.13
C LEU A 12 -5.24 -10.95 10.14
N LYS A 13 -4.86 -10.68 11.39
CA LYS A 13 -5.20 -11.57 12.51
C LYS A 13 -6.71 -11.59 12.71
N VAL A 14 -7.25 -12.73 13.15
CA VAL A 14 -8.70 -12.94 13.35
C VAL A 14 -9.36 -11.82 14.16
N GLY A 15 -8.72 -11.35 15.25
CA GLY A 15 -9.25 -10.25 16.07
C GLY A 15 -9.30 -8.90 15.34
N GLN A 16 -8.28 -8.58 14.54
CA GLN A 16 -8.26 -7.34 13.73
C GLN A 16 -9.33 -7.39 12.63
N LEU A 17 -9.49 -8.53 11.98
CA LEU A 17 -10.49 -8.75 10.94
C LEU A 17 -11.91 -8.61 11.50
N LYS A 18 -12.19 -9.23 12.66
CA LYS A 18 -13.48 -9.09 13.37
C LYS A 18 -13.80 -7.63 13.73
N ASN A 19 -12.81 -6.90 14.26
CA ASN A 19 -12.99 -5.48 14.59
C ASN A 19 -13.29 -4.64 13.34
N LYS A 20 -12.61 -4.90 12.22
CA LYS A 20 -12.89 -4.21 10.95
C LYS A 20 -14.27 -4.56 10.41
N LEU A 21 -14.66 -5.84 10.42
CA LEU A 21 -16.00 -6.28 10.02
C LEU A 21 -17.09 -5.56 10.83
N HIS A 22 -16.93 -5.47 12.15
CA HIS A 22 -17.89 -4.76 13.00
C HIS A 22 -18.04 -3.28 12.61
N LYS A 23 -16.93 -2.59 12.30
CA LYS A 23 -16.99 -1.18 11.84
C LYS A 23 -17.62 -1.06 10.46
N VAL A 24 -17.36 -1.99 9.55
CA VAL A 24 -17.98 -2.00 8.21
C VAL A 24 -19.48 -2.22 8.31
N LEU A 25 -19.94 -3.12 9.18
CA LEU A 25 -21.36 -3.39 9.44
C LEU A 25 -22.11 -2.17 10.00
N GLN A 26 -21.42 -1.24 10.67
CA GLN A 26 -22.02 0.02 11.12
C GLN A 26 -22.27 1.01 9.96
N ILE A 27 -21.55 0.85 8.83
CA ILE A 27 -21.76 1.65 7.63
C ILE A 27 -22.79 0.97 6.73
N GLU A 28 -22.61 -0.32 6.45
CA GLU A 28 -23.44 -1.09 5.52
C GLU A 28 -23.82 -2.43 6.13
N ALA A 29 -25.10 -2.55 6.50
CA ALA A 29 -25.66 -3.75 7.12
C ALA A 29 -25.85 -4.91 6.13
N SER A 30 -25.78 -4.66 4.81
CA SER A 30 -25.89 -5.70 3.79
C SER A 30 -24.66 -6.62 3.70
N VAL A 31 -23.54 -6.24 4.32
CA VAL A 31 -22.29 -7.00 4.35
C VAL A 31 -22.46 -8.29 5.17
N ILE A 32 -22.05 -9.42 4.59
CA ILE A 32 -22.15 -10.75 5.19
C ILE A 32 -20.83 -11.16 5.86
N SER A 33 -19.72 -10.95 5.15
CA SER A 33 -18.40 -11.40 5.60
C SER A 33 -17.30 -10.50 5.04
N LEU A 34 -16.18 -10.49 5.76
CA LEU A 34 -14.96 -9.77 5.39
C LEU A 34 -13.80 -10.74 5.49
N GLU A 35 -13.10 -10.94 4.38
CA GLU A 35 -11.84 -11.67 4.32
C GLU A 35 -10.70 -10.71 3.99
N SER A 36 -9.46 -11.12 4.26
CA SER A 36 -8.29 -10.28 3.97
C SER A 36 -7.13 -11.11 3.44
N GLU A 37 -6.34 -10.53 2.55
CA GLU A 37 -5.05 -11.04 2.10
C GLU A 37 -4.04 -9.88 2.06
N LEU A 38 -2.76 -10.18 2.27
CA LEU A 38 -1.68 -9.24 1.97
C LEU A 38 -1.31 -9.33 0.50
N CYS A 39 -1.00 -8.20 -0.11
CA CYS A 39 -0.37 -8.09 -1.41
C CYS A 39 0.99 -7.40 -1.26
N TYR A 40 2.06 -8.12 -1.56
CA TYR A 40 3.42 -7.60 -1.57
C TYR A 40 3.74 -7.10 -2.97
N TYR A 41 4.04 -5.82 -3.10
CA TYR A 41 4.55 -5.21 -4.32
C TYR A 41 6.07 -5.10 -4.23
N VAL A 42 6.78 -5.77 -5.14
CA VAL A 42 8.25 -5.81 -5.15
C VAL A 42 8.76 -5.16 -6.42
N GLU A 43 9.45 -4.03 -6.29
CA GLU A 43 10.20 -3.42 -7.36
C GLU A 43 11.57 -4.05 -7.49
N THR A 44 11.82 -4.64 -8.64
CA THR A 44 13.08 -5.35 -8.88
C THR A 44 13.48 -5.34 -10.34
N GLU A 45 14.78 -5.53 -10.57
CA GLU A 45 15.29 -6.05 -11.83
C GLU A 45 14.95 -7.55 -11.96
N PRO A 46 15.05 -8.14 -13.16
CA PRO A 46 14.79 -9.58 -13.34
C PRO A 46 15.60 -10.45 -12.37
N LEU A 47 14.89 -11.28 -11.61
CA LEU A 47 15.46 -12.18 -10.63
C LEU A 47 15.64 -13.58 -11.22
N GLU A 48 16.76 -14.21 -10.87
CA GLU A 48 17.01 -15.63 -11.13
C GLU A 48 16.14 -16.50 -10.22
N LYS A 49 16.05 -17.81 -10.48
CA LYS A 49 15.18 -18.72 -9.72
C LYS A 49 15.60 -18.78 -8.24
N GLU A 50 16.89 -18.80 -7.98
CA GLU A 50 17.49 -18.83 -6.66
C GLU A 50 17.20 -17.52 -5.90
N GLU A 51 17.36 -16.38 -6.57
CA GLU A 51 17.03 -15.05 -6.02
C GLU A 51 15.53 -14.93 -5.68
N LEU A 52 14.67 -15.45 -6.55
CA LEU A 52 13.23 -15.49 -6.34
C LEU A 52 12.86 -16.39 -5.15
N HIS A 53 13.56 -17.52 -4.98
CA HIS A 53 13.37 -18.41 -3.84
C HIS A 53 13.77 -17.72 -2.53
N ILE A 54 14.93 -17.04 -2.50
CA ILE A 54 15.38 -16.25 -1.35
C ILE A 54 14.37 -15.15 -1.02
N LEU A 55 13.87 -14.43 -2.03
CA LEU A 55 12.87 -13.37 -1.84
C LEU A 55 11.59 -13.92 -1.20
N LYS A 56 11.07 -15.04 -1.71
CA LYS A 56 9.89 -15.71 -1.12
C LYS A 56 10.16 -16.15 0.31
N TRP A 57 11.34 -16.67 0.59
CA TRP A 57 11.75 -17.06 1.95
C TRP A 57 11.79 -15.86 2.91
N ILE A 58 12.28 -14.70 2.48
CA ILE A 58 12.30 -13.46 3.28
C ILE A 58 10.88 -12.98 3.59
N LEU A 59 9.99 -13.03 2.60
CA LEU A 59 8.61 -12.52 2.73
C LEU A 59 7.68 -13.50 3.46
N ALA A 60 7.97 -14.80 3.42
CA ALA A 60 7.19 -15.81 4.11
C ALA A 60 7.47 -15.77 5.61
N PRO A 61 6.46 -15.98 6.47
CA PRO A 61 6.73 -16.26 7.88
C PRO A 61 7.54 -17.57 8.01
N SER A 62 8.36 -17.64 9.06
CA SER A 62 9.37 -18.71 9.25
C SER A 62 8.82 -20.14 9.22
N PHE A 63 7.51 -20.33 9.44
CA PHE A 63 6.85 -21.64 9.52
C PHE A 63 5.82 -21.90 8.41
N GLU A 64 5.63 -20.97 7.46
CA GLU A 64 4.67 -21.12 6.35
C GLU A 64 5.31 -20.72 5.02
N GLN A 65 6.44 -21.34 4.67
CA GLN A 65 7.23 -20.97 3.48
C GLN A 65 6.47 -21.08 2.16
N GLU A 66 5.44 -21.93 2.10
CA GLU A 66 4.56 -22.10 0.92
C GLU A 66 3.28 -21.23 0.98
N SER A 67 3.14 -20.34 1.97
CA SER A 67 1.95 -19.48 2.10
C SER A 67 1.87 -18.36 1.06
N LEU A 68 2.99 -18.03 0.41
CA LEU A 68 3.06 -16.97 -0.61
C LEU A 68 2.68 -17.49 -1.99
N ARG A 69 1.67 -16.84 -2.58
CA ARG A 69 1.16 -17.16 -3.91
C ARG A 69 1.49 -16.06 -4.90
N THR A 70 1.52 -16.39 -6.19
CA THR A 70 1.73 -15.43 -7.27
C THR A 70 0.41 -14.91 -7.87
N TYR A 71 -0.71 -15.49 -7.45
CA TYR A 71 -2.06 -15.09 -7.81
C TYR A 71 -2.88 -14.84 -6.54
N SER A 72 -3.90 -14.00 -6.68
CA SER A 72 -4.84 -13.69 -5.61
C SER A 72 -5.98 -14.71 -5.58
N GLU A 73 -6.51 -14.99 -4.40
CA GLU A 73 -7.76 -15.75 -4.24
C GLU A 73 -9.00 -14.87 -4.43
N PHE A 74 -8.84 -13.55 -4.37
CA PHE A 74 -9.92 -12.58 -4.37
C PHE A 74 -10.20 -12.04 -5.78
N ASN A 75 -11.44 -12.22 -6.22
CA ASN A 75 -11.95 -11.72 -7.48
C ASN A 75 -13.26 -10.97 -7.23
N GLU A 76 -13.45 -9.86 -7.92
CA GLU A 76 -14.74 -9.16 -7.91
C GLU A 76 -15.78 -10.02 -8.63
N THR A 77 -16.93 -10.19 -7.99
CA THR A 77 -18.08 -10.93 -8.55
C THR A 77 -19.36 -10.19 -8.16
N GLU A 78 -20.53 -10.67 -8.57
CA GLU A 78 -21.81 -9.99 -8.27
C GLU A 78 -22.05 -9.80 -6.75
N ASP A 79 -21.52 -10.71 -5.93
CA ASP A 79 -21.68 -10.69 -4.48
C ASP A 79 -20.43 -10.23 -3.71
N TYR A 80 -19.33 -9.91 -4.42
CA TYR A 80 -18.02 -9.63 -3.80
C TYR A 80 -17.28 -8.44 -4.43
N SER A 81 -16.71 -7.57 -3.57
CA SER A 81 -15.86 -6.42 -3.96
C SER A 81 -14.53 -6.64 -3.32
N VAL A 82 -13.51 -6.28 -4.08
CA VAL A 82 -12.16 -6.25 -3.56
C VAL A 82 -11.74 -4.80 -3.36
N ILE A 83 -11.50 -4.44 -2.11
CA ILE A 83 -10.93 -3.14 -1.76
C ILE A 83 -9.47 -3.35 -1.39
N GLU A 84 -8.57 -2.75 -2.16
CA GLU A 84 -7.14 -2.77 -1.90
C GLU A 84 -6.69 -1.45 -1.28
N ILE A 85 -6.03 -1.53 -0.13
CA ILE A 85 -5.51 -0.39 0.61
C ILE A 85 -4.03 -0.62 0.89
N GLY A 86 -3.19 0.33 0.50
CA GLY A 86 -1.75 0.27 0.77
C GLY A 86 -1.19 1.65 1.13
N PRO A 87 0.11 1.72 1.48
CA PRO A 87 0.76 2.96 1.84
C PRO A 87 0.79 3.94 0.66
N ARG A 88 0.69 5.25 0.92
CA ARG A 88 0.86 6.23 -0.16
C ARG A 88 2.26 6.10 -0.78
N LEU A 89 2.33 6.14 -2.11
CA LEU A 89 3.55 5.82 -2.86
C LEU A 89 4.66 6.89 -2.74
N ASN A 90 4.34 8.07 -2.20
CA ASN A 90 5.24 9.21 -2.05
C ASN A 90 6.22 9.10 -0.87
N PHE A 91 6.11 8.06 -0.04
CA PHE A 91 7.09 7.76 1.00
C PHE A 91 7.29 6.25 1.10
N SER A 92 8.45 5.81 1.61
CA SER A 92 8.71 4.39 1.87
C SER A 92 8.32 4.03 3.29
N THR A 93 7.64 2.90 3.48
CA THR A 93 7.28 2.44 4.83
C THR A 93 8.50 1.94 5.61
N ALA A 94 8.38 1.87 6.94
CA ALA A 94 9.39 1.23 7.78
C ALA A 94 9.60 -0.25 7.40
N PHE A 95 8.54 -0.95 7.00
CA PHE A 95 8.61 -2.31 6.49
C PHE A 95 9.53 -2.39 5.25
N CYS A 96 9.34 -1.49 4.28
CA CYS A 96 10.19 -1.42 3.10
C CYS A 96 11.67 -1.27 3.47
N SER A 97 12.01 -0.31 4.33
CA SER A 97 13.39 -0.05 4.74
C SER A 97 14.04 -1.29 5.39
N ASN A 98 13.30 -1.97 6.26
CA ASN A 98 13.79 -3.17 6.94
C ASN A 98 14.01 -4.33 5.98
N VAL A 99 13.02 -4.62 5.12
CA VAL A 99 13.13 -5.77 4.21
C VAL A 99 14.17 -5.54 3.12
N VAL A 100 14.25 -4.34 2.54
CA VAL A 100 15.32 -4.00 1.58
C VAL A 100 16.70 -4.10 2.23
N SER A 101 16.83 -3.73 3.50
CA SER A 101 18.08 -3.94 4.25
C SER A 101 18.43 -5.42 4.36
N ILE A 102 17.48 -6.28 4.69
CA ILE A 102 17.67 -7.74 4.75
C ILE A 102 18.08 -8.29 3.39
N CYS A 103 17.38 -7.89 2.30
CA CYS A 103 17.72 -8.28 0.94
C CYS A 103 19.18 -7.94 0.59
N LYS A 104 19.64 -6.73 0.94
CA LYS A 104 21.04 -6.33 0.74
C LYS A 104 22.02 -7.21 1.51
N SER A 105 21.72 -7.53 2.77
CA SER A 105 22.57 -8.39 3.60
C SER A 105 22.75 -9.80 3.03
N VAL A 106 21.75 -10.33 2.33
CA VAL A 106 21.82 -11.64 1.65
C VAL A 106 22.22 -11.54 0.17
N LYS A 107 22.79 -10.40 -0.25
CA LYS A 107 23.25 -10.13 -1.63
C LYS A 107 22.14 -10.04 -2.70
N LEU A 108 20.88 -9.88 -2.30
CA LEU A 108 19.75 -9.64 -3.19
C LEU A 108 19.56 -8.12 -3.46
N SER A 109 20.52 -7.51 -4.17
CA SER A 109 20.58 -6.05 -4.40
C SER A 109 19.69 -5.54 -5.54
N LYS A 110 19.12 -6.46 -6.34
CA LYS A 110 18.19 -6.18 -7.44
C LYS A 110 16.83 -5.66 -6.95
N VAL A 111 16.44 -6.01 -5.71
CA VAL A 111 15.22 -5.51 -5.07
C VAL A 111 15.45 -4.09 -4.56
N LYS A 112 14.65 -3.14 -5.05
CA LYS A 112 14.77 -1.71 -4.72
C LYS A 112 13.77 -1.27 -3.68
N ARG A 113 12.53 -1.75 -3.78
CA ARG A 113 11.42 -1.33 -2.92
C ARG A 113 10.45 -2.49 -2.71
N ILE A 114 9.97 -2.66 -1.48
CA ILE A 114 8.89 -3.60 -1.17
C ILE A 114 7.85 -2.89 -0.31
N GLU A 115 6.62 -2.86 -0.78
CA GLU A 115 5.49 -2.36 0.01
C GLU A 115 4.43 -3.45 0.16
N VAL A 116 3.63 -3.33 1.22
CA VAL A 116 2.55 -4.25 1.53
C VAL A 116 1.23 -3.50 1.49
N ALA A 117 0.29 -4.00 0.70
CA ALA A 117 -1.10 -3.59 0.73
C ALA A 117 -1.94 -4.70 1.38
N ILE A 118 -3.08 -4.31 1.93
CA ILE A 118 -4.12 -5.23 2.41
C ILE A 118 -5.26 -5.18 1.41
N ARG A 119 -5.66 -6.36 0.93
CA ARG A 119 -6.85 -6.52 0.10
C ARG A 119 -7.95 -7.12 0.95
N TYR A 120 -9.11 -6.49 0.90
CA TYR A 120 -10.30 -6.90 1.62
C TYR A 120 -11.31 -7.45 0.61
N ASN A 121 -11.74 -8.70 0.81
CA ASN A 121 -12.83 -9.28 0.04
C ASN A 121 -14.11 -9.15 0.88
N ILE A 122 -15.00 -8.28 0.42
CA ILE A 122 -16.24 -7.95 1.12
C ILE A 122 -17.36 -8.70 0.41
N LYS A 123 -18.06 -9.57 1.14
CA LYS A 123 -19.28 -10.21 0.65
C LYS A 123 -20.50 -9.43 1.09
N TRP A 124 -21.49 -9.22 0.23
CA TRP A 124 -22.76 -8.57 0.59
C TRP A 124 -23.98 -9.28 0.01
N THR A 125 -25.16 -8.88 0.48
CA THR A 125 -26.47 -9.27 -0.09
C THR A 125 -26.99 -8.28 -1.13
N LYS A 126 -26.62 -7.00 -0.99
CA LYS A 126 -27.00 -5.92 -1.90
C LYS A 126 -25.76 -5.04 -2.06
N GLY A 127 -25.29 -4.89 -3.31
CA GLY A 127 -24.13 -4.05 -3.59
C GLY A 127 -24.33 -2.65 -3.04
N PHE A 128 -23.24 -1.98 -2.72
CA PHE A 128 -23.25 -0.64 -2.14
C PHE A 128 -22.83 0.43 -3.15
N ASN A 129 -23.27 1.66 -2.94
CA ASN A 129 -22.94 2.78 -3.82
C ASN A 129 -21.50 3.29 -3.56
N LYS A 130 -21.03 4.24 -4.39
CA LYS A 130 -19.67 4.80 -4.27
C LYS A 130 -19.43 5.58 -2.97
N GLU A 131 -20.48 6.15 -2.37
CA GLU A 131 -20.37 6.93 -1.14
C GLU A 131 -20.15 6.01 0.07
N THR A 132 -20.94 4.94 0.15
CA THR A 132 -20.77 3.86 1.12
C THR A 132 -19.41 3.20 0.97
N GLU A 133 -18.98 2.90 -0.27
CA GLU A 133 -17.66 2.35 -0.52
C GLU A 133 -16.54 3.25 0.00
N LYS A 134 -16.65 4.57 -0.23
CA LYS A 134 -15.69 5.54 0.30
C LYS A 134 -15.66 5.55 1.83
N ALA A 135 -16.81 5.51 2.47
CA ALA A 135 -16.88 5.42 3.94
C ALA A 135 -16.24 4.13 4.47
N ILE A 136 -16.43 3.00 3.76
CA ILE A 136 -15.79 1.72 4.10
C ILE A 136 -14.26 1.85 3.99
N VAL A 137 -13.75 2.43 2.90
CA VAL A 137 -12.31 2.69 2.70
C VAL A 137 -11.73 3.53 3.84
N ASP A 138 -12.42 4.61 4.21
CA ASP A 138 -11.99 5.54 5.27
C ASP A 138 -11.92 4.85 6.65
N ILE A 139 -12.73 3.81 6.90
CA ILE A 139 -12.67 3.00 8.13
C ILE A 139 -11.60 1.90 8.05
N LEU A 140 -11.36 1.35 6.87
CA LEU A 140 -10.45 0.23 6.67
C LEU A 140 -8.98 0.64 6.60
N GLY A 141 -8.67 1.88 6.22
CA GLY A 141 -7.29 2.39 6.13
C GLY A 141 -7.03 3.60 7.02
N ASP A 142 -5.74 3.92 7.22
CA ASP A 142 -5.31 5.18 7.81
C ASP A 142 -5.28 6.28 6.75
N ARG A 143 -6.11 7.31 6.89
CA ARG A 143 -6.26 8.37 5.88
C ARG A 143 -4.97 9.18 5.63
N MET A 144 -4.07 9.26 6.61
CA MET A 144 -2.84 10.05 6.51
C MET A 144 -1.74 9.28 5.76
N THR A 145 -1.64 7.97 5.97
CA THR A 145 -0.52 7.16 5.52
C THR A 145 -0.88 6.15 4.44
N GLU A 146 -2.15 5.78 4.32
CA GLU A 146 -2.64 4.79 3.36
C GLU A 146 -3.61 5.43 2.35
N CYS A 147 -3.82 4.75 1.22
CA CYS A 147 -4.84 5.07 0.25
C CYS A 147 -5.38 3.81 -0.43
N ARG A 148 -6.57 3.93 -1.03
CA ARG A 148 -7.13 2.89 -1.89
C ARG A 148 -6.35 2.83 -3.20
N TYR A 149 -6.04 1.61 -3.65
CA TYR A 149 -5.57 1.35 -5.00
C TYR A 149 -6.75 0.88 -5.86
N GLU A 150 -7.12 1.68 -6.87
CA GLU A 150 -8.18 1.29 -7.82
C GLU A 150 -7.71 0.20 -8.79
N LYS A 151 -6.41 0.14 -9.05
CA LYS A 151 -5.78 -0.84 -9.92
C LYS A 151 -4.47 -1.28 -9.28
N PRO A 152 -4.03 -2.53 -9.53
CA PRO A 152 -2.73 -2.98 -9.06
C PRO A 152 -1.61 -2.06 -9.54
N ILE A 153 -0.68 -1.75 -8.64
CA ILE A 153 0.41 -0.82 -8.91
C ILE A 153 1.31 -1.38 -10.02
N LYS A 154 1.67 -0.51 -10.97
CA LYS A 154 2.59 -0.81 -12.06
C LYS A 154 3.98 -0.19 -11.87
N THR A 155 4.10 0.82 -11.02
CA THR A 155 5.35 1.53 -10.71
C THR A 155 5.24 2.21 -9.34
N PHE A 156 6.35 2.33 -8.61
CA PHE A 156 6.44 3.16 -7.40
C PHE A 156 6.83 4.61 -7.68
N ASP A 157 7.12 4.94 -8.95
CA ASP A 157 7.28 6.32 -9.38
C ASP A 157 5.94 7.04 -9.29
N HIS A 158 5.87 7.96 -8.33
CA HIS A 158 4.72 8.80 -8.07
C HIS A 158 4.77 10.11 -8.87
N GLY A 159 5.74 10.25 -9.79
CA GLY A 159 5.88 11.37 -10.70
C GLY A 159 6.27 12.69 -10.04
N PHE A 160 6.46 12.69 -8.72
CA PHE A 160 6.88 13.88 -7.98
C PHE A 160 8.31 14.22 -8.33
N LYS A 161 8.50 15.45 -8.76
CA LYS A 161 9.82 16.04 -8.97
C LYS A 161 9.96 17.18 -7.98
N PRO A 162 10.99 17.18 -7.12
CA PRO A 162 11.24 18.30 -6.23
C PRO A 162 11.29 19.61 -7.02
N ASP A 163 10.62 20.63 -6.50
CA ASP A 163 10.74 21.97 -7.06
C ASP A 163 12.19 22.44 -7.02
N LYS A 164 12.56 23.24 -8.02
CA LYS A 164 13.90 23.85 -8.02
C LYS A 164 14.02 24.77 -6.81
N TRP A 165 15.18 24.72 -6.17
CA TRP A 165 15.54 25.73 -5.19
C TRP A 165 15.52 27.12 -5.86
N PHE A 166 15.17 28.13 -5.08
CA PHE A 166 15.14 29.51 -5.53
C PHE A 166 15.74 30.41 -4.44
N GLU A 167 16.27 31.55 -4.86
CA GLU A 167 16.82 32.54 -3.93
C GLU A 167 15.74 33.54 -3.53
N VAL A 168 15.83 34.02 -2.29
CA VAL A 168 15.00 35.11 -1.77
C VAL A 168 15.85 36.36 -1.73
N ASP A 169 15.55 37.32 -2.62
CA ASP A 169 16.36 38.54 -2.78
C ASP A 169 16.07 39.58 -1.68
N ILE A 170 16.52 39.28 -0.46
CA ILE A 170 16.38 40.14 0.71
C ILE A 170 17.19 41.43 0.52
N MET A 171 18.34 41.35 -0.16
CA MET A 171 19.23 42.51 -0.35
C MET A 171 18.59 43.60 -1.20
N LYS A 172 17.83 43.24 -2.24
CA LYS A 172 17.13 44.23 -3.08
C LYS A 172 15.72 44.55 -2.61
N ARG A 173 15.01 43.60 -2.01
CA ARG A 173 13.56 43.71 -1.76
C ARG A 173 13.20 43.74 -0.26
N GLY A 174 14.17 43.62 0.62
CA GLY A 174 14.01 43.74 2.07
C GLY A 174 12.93 42.81 2.62
N ARG A 175 12.13 43.34 3.56
CA ARG A 175 11.05 42.62 4.25
C ARG A 175 9.98 42.06 3.30
N THR A 176 9.68 42.75 2.20
CA THR A 176 8.65 42.30 1.24
C THR A 176 9.01 40.97 0.58
N ALA A 177 10.31 40.69 0.38
CA ALA A 177 10.76 39.39 -0.11
C ALA A 177 10.37 38.25 0.85
N LEU A 178 10.46 38.50 2.16
CA LEU A 178 10.10 37.52 3.19
C LEU A 178 8.59 37.32 3.27
N GLU A 179 7.81 38.40 3.19
CA GLU A 179 6.33 38.33 3.24
C GLU A 179 5.75 37.55 2.06
N GLU A 180 6.31 37.72 0.86
CA GLU A 180 5.92 36.95 -0.33
C GLU A 180 6.24 35.47 -0.18
N VAL A 181 7.42 35.14 0.32
CA VAL A 181 7.83 33.76 0.56
C VAL A 181 7.00 33.11 1.66
N ASN A 182 6.72 33.85 2.74
CA ASN A 182 5.86 33.41 3.83
C ASN A 182 4.47 33.03 3.32
N THR A 183 3.86 33.92 2.53
CA THR A 183 2.55 33.67 1.89
C THR A 183 2.60 32.49 0.93
N LYS A 184 3.67 32.37 0.14
CA LYS A 184 3.82 31.31 -0.88
C LYS A 184 4.07 29.92 -0.26
N LEU A 185 4.85 29.85 0.82
CA LEU A 185 5.23 28.59 1.47
C LEU A 185 4.29 28.19 2.60
N GLY A 186 3.38 29.08 3.02
CA GLY A 186 2.28 28.76 3.92
C GLY A 186 2.67 28.67 5.39
N GLU A 187 3.51 29.59 5.86
CA GLU A 187 3.68 29.87 7.30
C GLU A 187 2.93 31.14 7.73
#